data_AF-A0AA37VAL2-F1
#
_entry.id   AF-A0AA37VAL2-F1
#
_cell.length_a   1.000
_cell.length_b   1.000
_cell.length_c   1.000
_cell.angle_alpha   90.00
_cell.angle_beta   90.00
_cell.angle_gamma   90.00
#
_symmetry.space_group_name_H-M   'P 1'
#
loop_
_entity.id
_entity.type
_entity.pdbx_description
1 polymer ?
#
loop_
_entity_poly.entity_id
_entity_poly.type
_entity_poly.pdbx_seq_one_letter_code
_entity_poly.pdbx_strand_id
1 'polypeptide(L)'
;MMNAWMNVPVLPPVPGETRAVPALMFDLAAAGGLDLDRLERALELAAERVGQGRYRVKGGAHEHWVDLWSAAHPRCDCGDHLWREALCKHILAALLREGDPRVVAGVGQVMQRLRERVASVTAVRSPKRAA
;
A
#
# COMPACT_ATOMS: atom_id res chain seq x y z
N MET A 1 19.60 11.94 -17.27
CA MET A 1 18.50 12.87 -17.57
C MET A 1 17.60 12.88 -16.35
N MET A 2 17.53 14.00 -15.62
CA MET A 2 16.77 14.11 -14.36
C MET A 2 15.29 14.42 -14.67
N ASN A 3 14.38 13.64 -14.08
CA ASN A 3 12.96 13.67 -14.40
C ASN A 3 12.32 14.93 -13.78
N ALA A 4 11.62 15.73 -14.59
CA ALA A 4 11.10 17.06 -14.27
C ALA A 4 10.08 17.14 -13.11
N TRP A 5 9.78 16.03 -12.42
CA TRP A 5 8.84 15.99 -11.28
C TRP A 5 9.54 16.08 -9.92
N MET A 6 10.87 15.99 -9.87
CA MET A 6 11.68 16.06 -8.63
C MET A 6 11.84 17.49 -8.08
N ASN A 7 11.42 18.53 -8.81
CA ASN A 7 11.73 19.93 -8.49
C ASN A 7 10.51 20.77 -8.09
N VAL A 8 9.51 20.16 -7.45
CA VAL A 8 8.38 20.88 -6.85
C VAL A 8 8.69 21.12 -5.36
N PRO A 9 8.60 22.36 -4.84
CA PRO A 9 8.91 22.64 -3.44
C PRO A 9 8.05 21.78 -2.51
N VAL A 10 8.71 20.99 -1.67
CA VAL A 10 8.11 20.16 -0.61
C VAL A 10 7.71 21.10 0.52
N LEU A 11 6.44 21.50 0.56
CA LEU A 11 5.89 22.18 1.74
C LEU A 11 5.63 21.15 2.84
N PRO A 12 6.08 21.39 4.08
CA PRO A 12 5.83 20.46 5.18
C PRO A 12 4.32 20.37 5.45
N PRO A 13 3.80 19.17 5.79
CA PRO A 13 2.42 19.02 6.19
C PRO A 13 2.15 19.81 7.47
N VAL A 14 1.09 20.61 7.49
CA VAL A 14 0.56 21.21 8.72
C VAL A 14 -0.01 20.10 9.62
N PRO A 15 0.46 19.95 10.88
CA PRO A 15 -0.10 18.99 11.81
C PRO A 15 -1.57 19.30 12.10
N GLY A 16 -2.46 18.32 11.96
CA GLY A 16 -3.86 18.41 12.38
C GLY A 16 -4.89 18.64 11.27
N GLU A 17 -4.48 18.72 10.00
CA GLU A 17 -5.43 18.90 8.90
C GLU A 17 -5.85 17.57 8.27
N THR A 18 -6.90 16.95 8.80
CA THR A 18 -7.62 15.85 8.13
C THR A 18 -8.47 16.45 7.01
N ARG A 19 -7.85 16.89 5.92
CA ARG A 19 -8.60 17.25 4.71
C ARG A 19 -9.10 15.97 4.07
N ALA A 20 -10.43 15.86 3.97
CA ALA A 20 -11.11 14.83 3.20
C ALA A 20 -10.43 14.71 1.84
N VAL A 21 -9.91 13.52 1.57
CA VAL A 21 -9.21 13.19 0.33
C VAL A 21 -10.22 13.35 -0.80
N PRO A 22 -9.91 14.06 -1.89
CA PRO A 22 -10.70 13.89 -3.11
C PRO A 22 -10.72 12.39 -3.38
N ALA A 23 -11.92 11.82 -3.51
CA ALA A 23 -12.10 10.40 -3.78
C ALA A 23 -11.09 10.04 -4.88
N LEU A 24 -10.13 9.17 -4.56
CA LEU A 24 -9.13 8.72 -5.51
C LEU A 24 -9.91 7.95 -6.58
N MET A 25 -10.36 8.66 -7.62
CA MET A 25 -11.26 8.16 -8.67
C MET A 25 -10.50 7.29 -9.68
N PHE A 26 -9.49 6.53 -9.23
CA PHE A 26 -8.88 5.51 -10.08
C PHE A 26 -9.62 4.19 -9.92
N ASP A 27 -9.78 3.51 -11.05
CA ASP A 27 -10.40 2.21 -11.13
C ASP A 27 -9.43 1.15 -10.61
N LEU A 28 -9.71 0.65 -9.40
CA LEU A 28 -8.93 -0.40 -8.75
C LEU A 28 -8.94 -1.69 -9.56
N ALA A 29 -10.05 -2.01 -10.23
CA ALA A 29 -10.16 -3.20 -11.06
C ALA A 29 -9.31 -3.07 -12.32
N ALA A 30 -9.35 -1.91 -12.98
CA ALA A 30 -8.48 -1.62 -14.12
C ALA A 30 -7.00 -1.63 -13.76
N ALA A 31 -6.64 -1.26 -12.51
CA ALA A 31 -5.27 -1.29 -11.99
C ALA A 31 -4.77 -2.70 -11.59
N GLY A 32 -5.48 -3.77 -11.99
CA GLY A 32 -5.15 -5.16 -11.69
C GLY A 32 -5.78 -5.71 -10.40
N GLY A 33 -6.70 -4.97 -9.79
CA GLY A 33 -7.38 -5.38 -8.57
C GLY A 33 -6.52 -5.28 -7.31
N LEU A 34 -7.09 -5.70 -6.18
CA LEU A 34 -6.41 -5.73 -4.90
C LEU A 34 -5.71 -7.09 -4.68
N ASP A 35 -4.40 -7.12 -4.92
CA ASP A 35 -3.55 -8.26 -4.61
C ASP A 35 -3.27 -8.32 -3.10
N LEU A 36 -3.84 -9.32 -2.41
CA LEU A 36 -3.74 -9.46 -0.97
C LEU A 36 -2.34 -9.84 -0.48
N ASP A 37 -1.52 -10.51 -1.30
CA ASP A 37 -0.15 -10.85 -0.92
C ASP A 37 0.73 -9.59 -0.98
N ARG A 38 0.50 -8.71 -1.96
CA ARG A 38 1.13 -7.39 -1.99
C ARG A 38 0.64 -6.48 -0.87
N LEU A 39 -0.65 -6.57 -0.53
CA LEU A 39 -1.22 -5.81 0.58
C LEU A 39 -0.62 -6.23 1.92
N GLU A 40 -0.47 -7.54 2.17
CA GLU A 40 0.21 -8.06 3.36
C GLU A 40 1.61 -7.44 3.51
N ARG A 41 2.39 -7.45 2.42
CA ARG A 41 3.74 -6.83 2.39
C ARG A 41 3.73 -5.31 2.50
N ALA A 42 2.63 -4.65 2.16
CA ALA A 42 2.50 -3.21 2.28
C ALA A 42 2.32 -2.77 3.75
N LEU A 43 1.78 -3.65 4.61
CA LEU A 43 1.60 -3.37 6.03
C LEU A 43 2.92 -3.18 6.79
N GLU A 44 4.01 -3.72 6.25
CA GLU A 44 5.37 -3.57 6.80
C GLU A 44 6.04 -2.24 6.42
N LEU A 45 5.42 -1.46 5.54
CA LEU A 45 6.01 -0.26 4.96
C LEU A 45 5.52 1.01 5.66
N ALA A 46 6.43 1.97 5.83
CA ALA A 46 6.11 3.30 6.31
C ALA A 46 5.89 4.24 5.11
N ALA A 47 4.67 4.74 4.94
CA ALA A 47 4.34 5.74 3.93
C ALA A 47 4.22 7.13 4.57
N GLU A 48 5.13 8.02 4.22
CA GLU A 48 5.17 9.40 4.68
C GLU A 48 4.66 10.34 3.59
N ARG A 49 3.67 11.18 3.92
CA ARG A 49 3.15 12.17 2.99
C ARG A 49 4.15 13.32 2.86
N VAL A 50 4.62 13.57 1.64
CA VAL A 50 5.54 14.67 1.31
C VAL A 50 4.86 15.78 0.49
N GLY A 51 3.62 15.57 0.07
CA GLY A 51 2.83 16.52 -0.68
C GLY A 51 1.43 15.97 -0.93
N GLN A 52 0.60 16.74 -1.62
CA GLN A 52 -0.77 16.32 -1.95
C GLN A 52 -0.73 15.09 -2.88
N GLY A 53 -1.24 13.96 -2.43
CA GLY A 53 -1.16 12.68 -3.15
C GLY A 53 0.26 12.12 -3.33
N ARG A 54 1.31 12.75 -2.77
CA ARG A 54 2.71 12.33 -2.94
C ARG A 54 3.29 11.76 -1.66
N TYR A 55 3.97 10.63 -1.80
CA TYR A 55 4.47 9.85 -0.68
C TYR A 55 5.90 9.38 -0.88
N ARG A 56 6.65 9.38 0.21
CA ARG A 56 7.90 8.66 0.36
C ARG A 56 7.62 7.38 1.15
N VAL A 57 7.95 6.22 0.58
CA VAL A 57 7.69 4.92 1.19
C VAL A 57 9.00 4.23 1.57
N LYS A 58 9.10 3.78 2.82
CA LYS A 58 10.28 3.13 3.43
C LYS A 58 9.92 1.76 4.01
N GLY A 59 10.93 0.98 4.41
CA GLY A 59 10.78 -0.36 5.00
C GLY A 59 11.02 -1.52 4.03
N GLY A 60 11.23 -1.21 2.74
CA GLY A 60 11.75 -2.15 1.75
C GLY A 60 13.29 -2.12 1.65
N ALA A 61 13.83 -2.81 0.63
CA ALA A 61 15.27 -2.76 0.33
C ALA A 61 15.74 -1.35 -0.08
N HIS A 62 14.86 -0.58 -0.73
CA HIS A 62 15.10 0.80 -1.14
C HIS A 62 13.88 1.65 -0.81
N GLU A 63 14.13 2.96 -0.63
CA GLU A 63 13.05 3.95 -0.54
C GLU A 63 12.45 4.17 -1.94
N HIS A 64 11.14 4.39 -1.97
CA HIS A 64 10.39 4.56 -3.21
C HIS A 64 9.46 5.76 -3.14
N TRP A 65 9.30 6.43 -4.27
CA TRP A 65 8.40 7.56 -4.40
C TRP A 65 7.09 7.12 -5.05
N VAL A 66 5.97 7.57 -4.48
CA VAL A 66 4.62 7.26 -4.95
C VAL A 66 3.86 8.54 -5.22
N ASP A 67 3.18 8.58 -6.37
CA ASP A 67 2.28 9.65 -6.75
C ASP A 67 0.87 9.07 -6.99
N LEU A 68 -0.09 9.50 -6.17
CA LEU A 68 -1.51 9.17 -6.23
C LEU A 68 -2.35 10.29 -6.88
N TRP A 69 -1.72 11.40 -7.31
CA TRP A 69 -2.42 12.60 -7.77
C TRP A 69 -3.24 12.37 -9.04
N SER A 70 -2.72 11.59 -9.99
CA SER A 70 -3.46 11.32 -11.21
C SER A 70 -4.54 10.28 -10.93
N ALA A 71 -5.81 10.70 -10.99
CA ALA A 71 -6.97 9.82 -10.82
C ALA A 71 -7.04 8.69 -11.86
N ALA A 72 -6.21 8.69 -12.91
CA ALA A 72 -6.19 7.63 -13.90
C ALA A 72 -5.30 6.45 -13.50
N HIS A 73 -4.08 6.69 -13.02
CA HIS A 73 -3.12 5.63 -12.70
C HIS A 73 -2.17 6.06 -11.57
N PRO A 74 -2.23 5.44 -10.38
CA PRO A 74 -1.21 5.67 -9.36
C PRO A 74 0.16 5.21 -9.87
N ARG A 75 1.22 5.95 -9.55
CA ARG A 75 2.58 5.67 -10.03
C ARG A 75 3.54 5.42 -8.88
N CYS A 76 4.50 4.52 -9.12
CA CYS A 76 5.62 4.27 -8.24
C CYS A 76 6.90 4.02 -9.06
N ASP A 77 8.04 4.47 -8.56
CA ASP A 77 9.34 4.26 -9.20
C ASP A 77 9.95 2.86 -8.98
N CYS A 78 9.27 1.98 -8.25
CA CYS A 78 9.78 0.64 -8.00
C CYS A 78 9.67 -0.27 -9.22
N GLY A 79 10.62 -1.21 -9.36
CA GLY A 79 10.63 -2.16 -10.48
C GLY A 79 9.34 -2.98 -10.60
N ASP A 80 8.74 -3.42 -9.48
CA ASP A 80 7.49 -4.19 -9.49
C ASP A 80 6.36 -3.47 -10.25
N HIS A 81 6.22 -2.16 -10.03
CA HIS A 81 5.24 -1.36 -10.75
C HIS A 81 5.64 -1.12 -12.20
N LEU A 82 6.91 -0.82 -12.46
CA LEU A 82 7.42 -0.54 -13.82
C LEU A 82 7.27 -1.75 -14.76
N TRP A 83 7.41 -2.98 -14.26
CA TRP A 83 7.34 -4.19 -15.09
C TRP A 83 5.94 -4.77 -15.24
N ARG A 84 5.05 -4.57 -14.25
CA ARG A 84 3.74 -5.24 -14.22
C ARG A 84 2.56 -4.31 -14.41
N GLU A 85 2.79 -2.99 -14.36
CA GLU A 85 1.76 -1.94 -14.46
C GLU A 85 0.59 -2.10 -13.47
N ALA A 86 0.79 -2.87 -12.40
CA ALA A 86 -0.20 -3.15 -11.37
C ALA A 86 0.13 -2.40 -10.07
N LEU A 87 -0.82 -2.41 -9.13
CA LEU A 87 -0.60 -1.86 -7.79
C LEU A 87 0.52 -2.62 -7.08
N CYS A 88 1.66 -1.96 -6.89
CA CYS A 88 2.75 -2.50 -6.09
C CYS A 88 2.49 -2.26 -4.60
N LYS A 89 3.24 -2.96 -3.73
CA LYS A 89 3.14 -2.79 -2.28
C LYS A 89 3.34 -1.33 -1.80
N HIS A 90 4.14 -0.52 -2.50
CA HIS A 90 4.36 0.88 -2.12
C HIS A 90 3.14 1.76 -2.41
N ILE A 91 2.48 1.54 -3.54
CA ILE A 91 1.21 2.21 -3.86
C ILE A 91 0.15 1.83 -2.83
N LEU A 92 0.06 0.53 -2.47
CA LEU A 92 -0.86 0.06 -1.44
C LEU A 92 -0.57 0.68 -0.07
N ALA A 93 0.71 0.83 0.32
CA ALA A 93 1.08 1.50 1.57
C ALA A 93 0.67 2.98 1.57
N ALA A 94 0.84 3.68 0.45
CA ALA A 94 0.38 5.06 0.31
C ALA A 94 -1.16 5.17 0.36
N LEU A 95 -1.89 4.26 -0.29
CA LEU A 95 -3.36 4.20 -0.25
C LEU A 95 -3.89 3.88 1.15
N LEU A 96 -3.22 2.99 1.90
CA LEU A 96 -3.53 2.74 3.30
C LEU A 96 -3.35 4.00 4.15
N ARG A 97 -2.26 4.76 3.90
CA ARG A 97 -2.00 6.02 4.59
C ARG A 97 -3.03 7.10 4.26
N GLU A 98 -3.53 7.10 3.02
CA GLU A 98 -4.63 7.96 2.57
C GLU A 98 -6.00 7.50 3.11
N GLY A 99 -6.11 6.26 3.58
CA GLY A 99 -7.35 5.69 4.10
C GLY A 99 -8.33 5.25 3.02
N ASP A 100 -7.84 4.82 1.84
CA ASP A 100 -8.73 4.31 0.79
C ASP A 100 -9.59 3.15 1.34
N PRO A 101 -10.93 3.29 1.36
CA PRO A 101 -11.80 2.34 2.05
C PRO A 101 -11.74 0.93 1.46
N ARG A 102 -11.44 0.80 0.16
CA ARG A 102 -11.33 -0.49 -0.52
C ARG A 102 -10.07 -1.22 -0.05
N VAL A 103 -8.96 -0.51 0.08
CA VAL A 103 -7.68 -1.06 0.56
C VAL A 103 -7.76 -1.37 2.05
N VAL A 104 -8.38 -0.50 2.85
CA VAL A 104 -8.64 -0.73 4.29
C VAL A 104 -9.51 -1.97 4.49
N ALA A 105 -10.58 -2.16 3.69
CA ALA A 105 -11.39 -3.37 3.75
C ALA A 105 -10.57 -4.65 3.42
N GLY A 106 -9.64 -4.55 2.46
CA GLY A 106 -8.72 -5.63 2.12
C GLY A 106 -7.81 -6.06 3.28
N VAL A 107 -7.46 -5.16 4.21
CA VAL A 107 -6.68 -5.52 5.41
C VAL A 107 -7.44 -6.54 6.26
N GLY A 108 -8.76 -6.43 6.36
CA GLY A 108 -9.59 -7.42 7.05
C GLY A 108 -9.44 -8.82 6.45
N GLN A 109 -9.36 -8.91 5.12
CA GLN A 109 -9.17 -10.18 4.41
C GLN A 109 -7.76 -10.76 4.65
N VAL A 110 -6.72 -9.91 4.66
CA VAL A 110 -5.36 -10.34 5.03
C VAL A 110 -5.34 -10.91 6.46
N MET A 111 -5.96 -10.22 7.41
CA MET A 111 -6.02 -10.67 8.81
C MET A 111 -6.77 -12.00 8.96
N GLN A 112 -7.85 -12.21 8.19
CA GLN A 112 -8.55 -13.48 8.15
C GLN A 112 -7.63 -14.62 7.68
N ARG A 113 -6.92 -14.43 6.56
CA ARG A 113 -5.96 -15.41 6.03
C ARG A 113 -4.87 -15.75 7.05
N LEU A 114 -4.33 -14.76 7.75
CA LEU A 114 -3.30 -14.98 8.76
C LEU A 114 -3.82 -15.80 9.94
N ARG A 115 -5.05 -15.54 10.41
CA ARG A 115 -5.68 -16.34 11.48
C ARG A 115 -5.88 -17.79 11.06
N GLU A 116 -6.32 -18.04 9.83
CA GLU A 116 -6.49 -19.39 9.28
C GLU A 116 -5.14 -20.13 9.18
N ARG A 117 -4.07 -19.46 8.75
CA ARG A 117 -2.70 -20.01 8.74
C ARG A 117 -2.18 -20.34 10.14
N VAL A 118 -2.44 -19.48 11.12
CA VAL A 118 -2.05 -19.77 12.51
C VAL A 118 -2.84 -20.95 13.06
N ALA A 119 -4.15 -21.00 12.83
CA ALA A 119 -5.02 -22.10 13.28
C ALA A 119 -4.61 -23.45 12.68
N SER A 120 -4.21 -23.49 11.39
CA SER A 120 -3.75 -24.73 10.77
C SER A 120 -2.42 -25.19 11.35
N VAL A 121 -1.48 -24.28 11.63
CA VAL A 121 -0.19 -24.60 12.26
C VAL A 121 -0.39 -25.14 13.69
N THR A 122 -1.30 -24.55 14.48
CA THR A 122 -1.59 -25.02 15.84
C THR A 122 -2.31 -26.36 15.87
N ALA A 123 -3.23 -26.60 14.92
CA ALA A 123 -3.91 -27.90 14.78
C ALA A 123 -2.92 -29.02 14.45
N VAL A 124 -1.95 -28.79 13.56
CA VAL A 124 -0.89 -29.77 13.23
C VAL A 124 0.03 -30.05 14.42
N ARG A 125 0.26 -29.06 15.30
CA ARG A 125 1.17 -29.17 16.44
C ARG A 125 0.58 -29.78 17.70
N SER A 126 -0.73 -30.02 17.80
CA SER A 126 -1.33 -30.70 18.95
C SER A 126 -1.19 -32.22 18.79
N PRO A 127 -0.26 -32.90 19.51
CA PRO A 127 -0.29 -34.35 19.53
C PRO A 127 -1.61 -34.81 20.16
N LYS A 128 -2.29 -35.75 19.51
CA LYS A 128 -3.35 -36.57 20.13
C LYS A 128 -2.74 -37.13 21.42
N ARG A 129 -3.20 -36.66 22.59
CA ARG A 129 -2.84 -37.30 23.86
C ARG A 129 -3.34 -38.75 23.77
N ALA A 130 -2.41 -39.68 23.66
CA ALA A 130 -2.70 -41.10 23.74
C ALA A 130 -3.34 -41.38 25.11
N ALA A 131 -4.48 -42.07 25.07
CA ALA A 131 -5.23 -42.53 26.21
C ALA A 131 -4.45 -43.56 27.04
#